data_AF-A0A9E6P1Z0-F1
#
_entry.id   AF-A0A9E6P1Z0-F1
#
_cell.length_a   1.000
_cell.length_b   1.000
_cell.length_c   1.000
_cell.angle_alpha   90.00
_cell.angle_beta   90.00
_cell.angle_gamma   90.00
#
_symmetry.space_group_name_H-M   'P 1'
#
loop_
_entity.id
_entity.type
_entity.pdbx_description
1 polymer ?
#
loop_
_entity_poly.entity_id
_entity_poly.type
_entity_poly.pdbx_seq_one_letter_code
_entity_poly.pdbx_strand_id
1 'polypeptide(L)'
;MISKAKFAEAELLTLIDRMLRDLPDGNGGRAKIRQVTQRQERNLGGYDAVATSVQPFYIQAKTSSFHPGSSTSKIISSRNAIPVNSNPGAFAFDLRKHRGTDEPLQHNALYWLSLRSTAAYVCPTFLSDYELENRLEKALDLKRHEIWHYRDDVYTEAGNSQSQRFQALHFHGLLTIIPHRLVATYRHRYSYDNSATPSIVFHSDPENVGEARSFTSFVETLSSQSQMPDKVFSRISRPVSFERLKETQLSWIEEAFDPATQGLNIKASDVSESLSSAFLSRSTNFQNTSHALKYLQKLDGRDVSVFFGALLKKKYSIYQHHLLRLD
;
A
#
# COMPACT_ATOMS: atom_id res chain seq x y z
N MET A 1 -27.04 12.88 8.17
CA MET A 1 -27.05 11.40 8.26
C MET A 1 -25.63 10.90 8.05
N ILE A 2 -25.18 9.86 8.77
CA ILE A 2 -23.86 9.25 8.51
C ILE A 2 -23.97 8.45 7.22
N SER A 3 -23.11 8.75 6.25
CA SER A 3 -23.08 8.06 4.96
C SER A 3 -21.96 7.03 4.95
N LYS A 4 -22.21 5.83 4.43
CA LYS A 4 -21.19 4.79 4.26
C LYS A 4 -20.73 4.75 2.81
N ALA A 5 -19.49 4.31 2.58
CA ALA A 5 -19.04 3.92 1.25
C ALA A 5 -19.98 2.85 0.68
N LYS A 6 -20.31 2.97 -0.60
CA LYS A 6 -21.16 2.03 -1.33
C LYS A 6 -20.37 0.89 -1.99
N PHE A 7 -19.05 1.00 -1.97
CA PHE A 7 -18.10 -0.01 -2.47
C PHE A 7 -17.34 -0.69 -1.32
N ALA A 8 -16.82 -1.89 -1.58
CA ALA A 8 -15.99 -2.66 -0.68
C ALA A 8 -14.51 -2.28 -0.75
N GLU A 9 -13.75 -2.63 0.30
CA GLU A 9 -12.28 -2.42 0.30
C GLU A 9 -11.56 -3.16 -0.85
N ALA A 10 -12.11 -4.29 -1.32
CA ALA A 10 -11.55 -5.03 -2.44
C ALA A 10 -11.69 -4.30 -3.79
N GLU A 11 -12.78 -3.54 -3.96
CA GLU A 11 -13.02 -2.72 -5.15
C GLU A 11 -12.10 -1.49 -5.14
N LEU A 12 -11.97 -0.84 -3.98
CA LEU A 12 -11.01 0.25 -3.78
C LEU A 12 -9.57 -0.22 -4.05
N LEU A 13 -9.19 -1.41 -3.57
CA LEU A 13 -7.89 -1.97 -3.86
C LEU A 13 -7.71 -2.25 -5.36
N THR A 14 -8.76 -2.72 -6.04
CA THR A 14 -8.70 -2.94 -7.50
C THR A 14 -8.41 -1.63 -8.23
N LEU A 15 -9.02 -0.51 -7.79
CA LEU A 15 -8.71 0.82 -8.30
C LEU A 15 -7.24 1.19 -8.06
N ILE A 16 -6.75 1.02 -6.82
CA ILE A 16 -5.36 1.33 -6.47
C ILE A 16 -4.38 0.48 -7.29
N ASP A 17 -4.62 -0.83 -7.39
CA ASP A 17 -3.84 -1.76 -8.20
C ASP A 17 -3.79 -1.33 -9.66
N ARG A 18 -4.92 -0.87 -10.19
CA ARG A 18 -5.00 -0.37 -11.56
C ARG A 18 -4.17 0.90 -11.72
N MET A 19 -4.37 1.87 -10.83
CA MET A 19 -3.66 3.14 -10.88
C MET A 19 -2.14 2.93 -10.77
N LEU A 20 -1.68 2.07 -9.85
CA LEU A 20 -0.26 1.77 -9.66
C LEU A 20 0.37 1.05 -10.87
N ARG A 21 -0.39 0.18 -11.56
CA ARG A 21 0.09 -0.43 -12.81
C ARG A 21 0.24 0.60 -13.92
N ASP A 22 -0.63 1.60 -13.93
CA ASP A 22 -0.68 2.63 -14.96
C ASP A 22 0.26 3.81 -14.64
N LEU A 23 1.14 3.70 -13.65
CA LEU A 23 2.19 4.69 -13.40
C LEU A 23 3.26 4.66 -14.51
N PRO A 24 3.79 5.84 -14.91
CA PRO A 24 5.09 5.93 -15.56
C PRO A 24 6.13 5.23 -14.67
N ASP A 25 6.91 4.31 -15.25
CA ASP A 25 7.84 3.40 -14.55
C ASP A 25 7.18 2.33 -13.63
N GLY A 26 5.85 2.31 -13.55
CA GLY A 26 5.06 1.20 -13.02
C GLY A 26 5.01 0.02 -14.00
N ASN A 27 4.87 -1.20 -13.46
CA ASN A 27 4.90 -2.45 -14.23
C ASN A 27 3.82 -2.61 -15.32
N GLY A 28 2.93 -1.64 -15.55
CA GLY A 28 1.88 -1.70 -16.57
C GLY A 28 2.11 -0.87 -17.83
N GLY A 29 3.25 -0.17 -17.95
CA GLY A 29 3.58 0.64 -19.14
C GLY A 29 4.70 0.09 -20.04
N ARG A 30 5.77 -0.51 -19.49
CA ARG A 30 6.98 -0.86 -20.28
C ARG A 30 7.48 -2.30 -20.19
N ALA A 31 7.02 -3.10 -19.22
CA ALA A 31 7.43 -4.50 -19.09
C ALA A 31 6.34 -5.47 -19.57
N LYS A 32 6.27 -5.73 -20.88
CA LYS A 32 5.60 -6.95 -21.38
C LYS A 32 6.57 -8.11 -21.21
N ILE A 33 6.51 -8.81 -20.08
CA ILE A 33 7.17 -10.12 -19.94
C ILE A 33 6.49 -11.06 -20.94
N ARG A 34 7.19 -11.37 -22.03
CA ARG A 34 6.81 -12.45 -22.94
C ARG A 34 7.71 -13.64 -22.61
N GLN A 35 7.11 -14.82 -22.43
CA GLN A 35 7.88 -16.05 -22.39
C GLN A 35 8.28 -16.35 -23.84
N VAL A 36 9.50 -15.99 -24.21
CA VAL A 36 10.04 -16.21 -25.55
C VAL A 36 10.77 -17.55 -25.55
N THR A 37 10.51 -18.40 -26.54
CA THR A 37 11.22 -19.69 -26.66
C THR A 37 12.67 -19.46 -27.11
N GLN A 38 13.62 -20.33 -26.74
CA GLN A 38 15.04 -20.25 -27.15
C GLN A 38 15.26 -20.02 -28.67
N ARG A 39 14.32 -20.51 -29.50
CA ARG A 39 14.38 -20.35 -30.96
C ARG A 39 14.08 -18.93 -31.43
N GLN A 40 13.24 -18.19 -30.69
CA GLN A 40 12.91 -16.79 -30.96
C GLN A 40 13.97 -15.83 -30.40
N GLU A 41 14.66 -16.22 -29.33
CA GLU A 41 15.76 -15.50 -28.69
C GLU A 41 16.96 -15.30 -29.64
N ARG A 42 17.33 -16.33 -30.41
CA ARG A 42 18.44 -16.28 -31.40
C ARG A 42 18.22 -15.32 -32.57
N ASN A 43 16.98 -15.04 -32.93
CA ASN A 43 16.67 -14.27 -34.15
C ASN A 43 16.41 -12.78 -33.89
N LEU A 44 16.21 -12.36 -32.64
CA LEU A 44 15.77 -11.00 -32.30
C LEU A 44 16.83 -10.14 -31.61
N GLY A 45 18.05 -10.65 -31.40
CA GLY A 45 19.17 -9.80 -30.94
C GLY A 45 19.05 -9.22 -29.52
N GLY A 46 18.21 -9.82 -28.67
CA GLY A 46 18.15 -9.54 -27.23
C GLY A 46 17.33 -8.31 -26.81
N TYR A 47 17.26 -8.18 -25.47
CA TYR A 47 16.56 -7.23 -24.59
C TYR A 47 15.25 -7.73 -23.97
N ASP A 48 15.40 -8.52 -22.90
CA ASP A 48 14.48 -8.50 -21.76
C ASP A 48 14.90 -7.33 -20.87
N ALA A 49 14.00 -6.40 -20.57
CA ALA A 49 14.27 -5.38 -19.57
C ALA A 49 14.53 -6.09 -18.22
N VAL A 50 15.76 -5.99 -17.70
CA VAL A 50 16.12 -6.58 -16.42
C VAL A 50 15.80 -5.56 -15.34
N ALA A 51 14.93 -5.93 -14.41
CA ALA A 51 14.70 -5.11 -13.22
C ALA A 51 15.96 -5.14 -12.34
N THR A 52 16.66 -4.02 -12.27
CA THR A 52 17.95 -3.89 -11.57
C THR A 52 17.77 -3.54 -10.11
N SER A 53 16.67 -2.88 -9.78
CA SER A 53 16.27 -2.63 -8.40
C SER A 53 14.76 -2.61 -8.22
N VAL A 54 14.37 -2.86 -6.97
CA VAL A 54 12.99 -2.92 -6.51
C VAL A 54 12.84 -2.11 -5.23
N GLN A 55 11.77 -1.33 -5.15
CA GLN A 55 11.36 -0.66 -3.93
C GLN A 55 10.01 -1.21 -3.50
N PRO A 56 9.95 -2.04 -2.45
CA PRO A 56 8.68 -2.48 -1.89
C PRO A 56 8.00 -1.34 -1.14
N PHE A 57 6.67 -1.32 -1.19
CA PHE A 57 5.86 -0.54 -0.29
C PHE A 57 4.58 -1.31 0.06
N TYR A 58 3.97 -0.95 1.18
CA TYR A 58 2.92 -1.73 1.81
C TYR A 58 1.70 -0.87 2.04
N ILE A 59 0.54 -1.33 1.58
CA ILE A 59 -0.71 -0.60 1.77
C ILE A 59 -1.78 -1.47 2.37
N GLN A 60 -2.68 -0.83 3.12
CA GLN A 60 -3.96 -1.41 3.48
C GLN A 60 -5.08 -0.45 3.06
N ALA A 61 -5.89 -0.86 2.09
CA ALA A 61 -7.08 -0.10 1.70
C ALA A 61 -8.07 -0.03 2.87
N LYS A 62 -8.73 1.11 3.05
CA LYS A 62 -9.81 1.29 4.02
C LYS A 62 -10.95 2.05 3.39
N THR A 63 -12.15 1.49 3.47
CA THR A 63 -13.37 2.23 3.15
C THR A 63 -13.75 3.06 4.37
N SER A 64 -14.39 4.21 4.10
CA SER A 64 -14.70 5.18 5.14
C SER A 64 -16.20 5.47 5.18
N SER A 65 -16.68 5.86 6.36
CA SER A 65 -17.97 6.54 6.52
C SER A 65 -17.75 8.04 6.64
N PHE A 66 -18.64 8.82 6.05
CA PHE A 66 -18.66 10.27 6.20
C PHE A 66 -19.63 10.68 7.31
N HIS A 67 -19.10 11.47 8.23
CA HIS A 67 -19.79 12.07 9.35
C HIS A 67 -19.92 13.57 9.08
N PRO A 68 -21.13 14.08 8.77
CA PRO A 68 -21.33 15.52 8.58
C PRO A 68 -20.99 16.31 9.85
N GLY A 69 -20.57 17.56 9.72
CA GLY A 69 -20.22 18.43 10.86
C GLY A 69 -21.38 18.67 11.84
N SER A 70 -22.63 18.54 11.36
CA SER A 70 -23.85 18.58 12.20
C SER A 70 -24.17 17.26 12.91
N SER A 71 -23.35 16.21 12.73
CA SER A 71 -23.58 14.91 13.34
C SER A 71 -23.26 14.92 14.83
N THR A 72 -24.14 14.31 15.63
CA THR A 72 -23.91 14.03 17.06
C THR A 72 -23.00 12.83 17.32
N SER A 73 -22.36 12.29 16.28
CA SER A 73 -21.48 11.12 16.43
C SER A 73 -20.25 11.44 17.27
N LYS A 74 -19.77 10.43 18.00
CA LYS A 74 -18.53 10.54 18.78
C LYS A 74 -17.32 10.99 17.95
N ILE A 75 -17.28 10.65 16.66
CA ILE A 75 -16.20 11.11 15.76
C ILE A 75 -16.16 12.63 15.68
N ILE A 76 -17.30 13.28 15.45
CA ILE A 76 -17.36 14.73 15.30
C ILE A 76 -17.17 15.43 16.64
N SER A 77 -17.81 14.93 17.72
CA SER A 77 -17.59 15.52 19.04
C SER A 77 -16.12 15.39 19.49
N SER A 78 -15.47 14.26 19.23
CA SER A 78 -14.06 14.05 19.53
C SER A 78 -13.15 14.96 18.71
N ARG A 79 -13.42 15.14 17.40
CA ARG A 79 -12.66 16.10 16.58
C ARG A 79 -12.85 17.54 17.06
N ASN A 80 -14.07 17.94 17.42
CA ASN A 80 -14.34 19.30 17.91
C ASN A 80 -13.71 19.59 19.28
N ALA A 81 -13.36 18.55 20.05
CA ALA A 81 -12.66 18.69 21.33
C ALA A 81 -11.16 19.00 21.18
N ILE A 82 -10.61 18.89 19.97
CA ILE A 82 -9.21 19.20 19.63
C ILE A 82 -9.17 20.24 18.49
N PRO A 83 -8.07 20.99 18.32
CA PRO A 83 -8.01 22.07 17.34
C PRO A 83 -7.77 21.54 15.92
N VAL A 84 -8.76 20.83 15.35
CA VAL A 84 -8.75 20.34 13.97
C VAL A 84 -9.99 20.81 13.22
N ASN A 85 -9.91 20.86 11.88
CA ASN A 85 -11.07 21.19 11.07
C ASN A 85 -12.05 20.00 11.03
N SER A 86 -13.31 20.26 11.38
CA SER A 86 -14.42 19.29 11.32
C SER A 86 -15.53 19.70 10.32
N ASN A 87 -15.35 20.81 9.61
CA ASN A 87 -16.32 21.34 8.65
C ASN A 87 -15.82 21.08 7.20
N PRO A 88 -16.65 20.53 6.29
CA PRO A 88 -18.07 20.19 6.40
C PRO A 88 -18.38 18.86 7.11
N GLY A 89 -17.35 18.13 7.53
CA GLY A 89 -17.46 16.85 8.20
C GLY A 89 -16.12 16.13 8.23
N ALA A 90 -16.16 14.84 8.56
CA ALA A 90 -14.99 13.97 8.55
C ALA A 90 -15.32 12.58 8.01
N PHE A 91 -14.39 12.02 7.25
CA PHE A 91 -14.35 10.61 6.95
C PHE A 91 -13.76 9.86 8.14
N ALA A 92 -14.19 8.63 8.37
CA ALA A 92 -13.66 7.78 9.42
C ALA A 92 -13.67 6.31 9.01
N PHE A 93 -12.70 5.55 9.51
CA PHE A 93 -12.69 4.10 9.39
C PHE A 93 -12.30 3.44 10.72
N ASP A 94 -12.84 2.24 10.92
CA ASP A 94 -12.54 1.40 12.06
C ASP A 94 -11.30 0.54 11.82
N LEU A 95 -10.51 0.27 12.87
CA LEU A 95 -9.53 -0.80 12.80
C LEU A 95 -10.23 -2.15 12.73
N ARG A 96 -9.70 -3.05 11.89
CA ARG A 96 -10.30 -4.35 11.66
C ARG A 96 -9.99 -5.31 12.81
N LYS A 97 -11.03 -6.00 13.27
CA LYS A 97 -10.90 -7.17 14.14
C LYS A 97 -10.18 -8.29 13.39
N HIS A 98 -9.13 -8.88 13.98
CA HIS A 98 -8.57 -10.12 13.44
C HIS A 98 -9.50 -11.31 13.77
N ARG A 99 -9.61 -12.28 12.85
CA ARG A 99 -10.66 -13.32 12.90
C ARG A 99 -10.68 -14.03 14.25
N GLY A 100 -11.79 -13.90 14.98
CA GLY A 100 -11.99 -14.58 16.26
C GLY A 100 -11.16 -14.04 17.43
N THR A 101 -10.41 -12.95 17.26
CA THR A 101 -9.54 -12.39 18.30
C THR A 101 -9.84 -10.92 18.52
N ASP A 102 -9.69 -10.42 19.74
CA ASP A 102 -9.77 -8.97 20.02
C ASP A 102 -8.45 -8.22 19.72
N GLU A 103 -7.46 -8.94 19.19
CA GLU A 103 -6.14 -8.40 18.84
C GLU A 103 -6.18 -7.55 17.55
N PRO A 104 -5.48 -6.39 17.53
CA PRO A 104 -5.38 -5.50 16.38
C PRO A 104 -4.19 -5.87 15.48
N LEU A 105 -4.04 -7.16 15.18
CA LEU A 105 -2.87 -7.68 14.46
C LEU A 105 -2.61 -6.97 13.13
N GLN A 106 -3.66 -6.57 12.39
CA GLN A 106 -3.50 -5.88 11.11
C GLN A 106 -2.90 -4.48 11.27
N HIS A 107 -3.37 -3.72 12.27
CA HIS A 107 -2.86 -2.37 12.55
C HIS A 107 -1.41 -2.42 13.01
N ASN A 108 -1.12 -3.28 13.98
CA ASN A 108 0.20 -3.38 14.55
C ASN A 108 1.23 -3.94 13.54
N ALA A 109 0.82 -4.84 12.62
CA ALA A 109 1.67 -5.29 11.53
C ALA A 109 1.99 -4.15 10.55
N LEU A 110 0.98 -3.33 10.19
CA LEU A 110 1.21 -2.18 9.31
C LEU A 110 2.08 -1.10 9.97
N TYR A 111 1.91 -0.87 11.27
CA TYR A 111 2.79 -0.02 12.08
C TYR A 111 4.22 -0.55 12.10
N TRP A 112 4.40 -1.83 12.39
CA TRP A 112 5.72 -2.45 12.40
C TRP A 112 6.43 -2.32 11.04
N LEU A 113 5.67 -2.45 9.94
CA LEU A 113 6.16 -2.22 8.58
C LEU A 113 6.50 -0.75 8.32
N SER A 114 5.71 0.22 8.82
CA SER A 114 5.97 1.66 8.60
C SER A 114 7.25 2.14 9.27
N LEU A 115 7.71 1.45 10.32
CA LEU A 115 9.01 1.71 10.95
C LEU A 115 10.20 1.24 10.08
N ARG A 116 9.98 0.24 9.22
CA ARG A 116 11.04 -0.49 8.46
C ARG A 116 11.01 -0.24 6.96
N SER A 117 9.89 0.20 6.43
CA SER A 117 9.68 0.48 5.01
C SER A 117 8.53 1.46 4.84
N THR A 118 8.14 1.72 3.60
CA THR A 118 7.03 2.61 3.29
C THR A 118 5.73 1.84 3.46
N ALA A 119 4.99 2.13 4.53
CA ALA A 119 3.71 1.48 4.82
C ALA A 119 2.64 2.48 5.27
N ALA A 120 1.44 2.39 4.71
CA ALA A 120 0.33 3.28 5.05
C ALA A 120 -1.06 2.66 4.81
N TYR A 121 -2.07 3.19 5.47
CA TYR A 121 -3.45 3.06 5.02
C TYR A 121 -3.67 3.88 3.75
N VAL A 122 -4.50 3.41 2.84
CA VAL A 122 -5.01 4.20 1.71
C VAL A 122 -6.51 4.33 1.85
N CYS A 123 -7.00 5.57 1.92
CA CYS A 123 -8.38 5.88 2.27
C CYS A 123 -8.99 6.87 1.25
N PRO A 124 -10.24 6.66 0.80
CA PRO A 124 -10.88 7.54 -0.16
C PRO A 124 -11.51 8.76 0.54
N THR A 125 -11.58 9.90 -0.15
CA THR A 125 -12.42 11.04 0.24
C THR A 125 -13.76 11.05 -0.49
N PHE A 126 -14.19 9.88 -0.96
CA PHE A 126 -15.42 9.65 -1.68
C PHE A 126 -16.14 8.38 -1.21
N LEU A 127 -17.45 8.31 -1.48
CA LEU A 127 -18.32 7.24 -0.96
C LEU A 127 -19.16 6.53 -2.02
N SER A 128 -19.34 7.12 -3.20
CA SER A 128 -20.27 6.59 -4.21
C SER A 128 -19.58 5.63 -5.18
N ASP A 129 -20.31 4.62 -5.63
CA ASP A 129 -19.83 3.68 -6.66
C ASP A 129 -19.60 4.41 -7.98
N TYR A 130 -20.48 5.35 -8.33
CA TYR A 130 -20.33 6.20 -9.50
C TYR A 130 -18.98 6.94 -9.51
N GLU A 131 -18.56 7.48 -8.35
CA GLU A 131 -17.27 8.16 -8.26
C GLU A 131 -16.09 7.18 -8.34
N LEU A 132 -16.23 5.97 -7.78
CA LEU A 132 -15.24 4.90 -7.93
C LEU A 132 -15.09 4.49 -9.41
N GLU A 133 -16.20 4.24 -10.10
CA GLU A 133 -16.26 3.86 -11.51
C GLU A 133 -15.68 4.95 -12.41
N ASN A 134 -16.12 6.20 -12.25
CA ASN A 134 -15.57 7.34 -12.99
C ASN A 134 -14.05 7.50 -12.79
N ARG A 135 -13.55 7.24 -11.58
CA ARG A 135 -12.11 7.25 -11.30
C ARG A 135 -11.38 6.08 -11.96
N LEU A 136 -11.99 4.91 -12.01
CA LEU A 136 -11.46 3.76 -12.71
C LEU A 136 -11.39 4.03 -14.22
N GLU A 137 -12.46 4.57 -14.81
CA GLU A 137 -12.50 4.98 -16.21
C GLU A 137 -11.44 6.04 -16.53
N LYS A 138 -11.31 7.07 -15.70
CA LYS A 138 -10.25 8.09 -15.85
C LYS A 138 -8.86 7.48 -15.79
N ALA A 139 -8.59 6.56 -14.87
CA ALA A 139 -7.31 5.85 -14.80
C ALA A 139 -7.04 5.04 -16.09
N LEU A 140 -8.08 4.45 -16.69
CA LEU A 140 -7.98 3.73 -17.97
C LEU A 140 -7.75 4.66 -19.16
N ASP A 141 -8.43 5.80 -19.21
CA ASP A 141 -8.33 6.74 -20.32
C ASP A 141 -7.01 7.50 -20.29
N LEU A 142 -6.52 7.90 -19.12
CA LEU A 142 -5.19 8.51 -18.97
C LEU A 142 -4.09 7.62 -19.59
N LYS A 143 -4.17 6.30 -19.38
CA LYS A 143 -3.28 5.30 -20.00
C LYS A 143 -3.37 5.27 -21.53
N ARG A 144 -4.58 5.40 -22.09
CA ARG A 144 -4.77 5.40 -23.56
C ARG A 144 -4.14 6.64 -24.19
N HIS A 145 -4.20 7.76 -23.50
CA HIS A 145 -3.57 9.00 -23.93
C HIS A 145 -2.04 8.99 -23.75
N GLU A 146 -1.46 8.11 -22.90
CA GLU A 146 0.00 7.99 -22.70
C GLU A 146 0.76 7.67 -23.98
N ILE A 147 0.08 7.01 -24.92
CA ILE A 147 0.64 6.62 -26.21
C ILE A 147 0.93 7.85 -27.09
N TRP A 148 0.36 9.03 -26.81
CA TRP A 148 0.37 10.14 -27.77
C TRP A 148 0.98 11.48 -27.31
N HIS A 149 0.98 11.87 -26.03
CA HIS A 149 1.30 13.29 -25.71
C HIS A 149 2.04 13.63 -24.39
N TYR A 150 2.58 12.69 -23.62
CA TYR A 150 3.28 13.07 -22.38
C TYR A 150 4.74 13.40 -22.66
N ARG A 151 5.04 14.70 -22.73
CA ARG A 151 6.36 15.22 -22.37
C ARG A 151 6.29 15.67 -20.92
N ASP A 152 7.18 15.12 -20.09
CA ASP A 152 7.50 15.65 -18.76
C ASP A 152 6.38 15.59 -17.69
N ASP A 153 5.60 14.51 -17.63
CA ASP A 153 4.57 14.25 -16.58
C ASP A 153 3.44 15.29 -16.43
N VAL A 154 3.34 16.23 -17.38
CA VAL A 154 2.35 17.31 -17.37
C VAL A 154 1.24 17.03 -18.39
N TYR A 155 0.02 16.86 -17.90
CA TYR A 155 -1.19 16.79 -18.71
C TYR A 155 -1.74 18.21 -18.90
N THR A 156 -1.98 18.63 -20.13
CA THR A 156 -2.69 19.89 -20.44
C THR A 156 -4.01 19.54 -21.11
N GLU A 157 -5.12 19.87 -20.45
CA GLU A 157 -6.45 19.59 -20.96
C GLU A 157 -6.74 20.44 -22.20
N ALA A 158 -7.20 19.81 -23.29
CA ALA A 158 -7.55 20.51 -24.52
C ALA A 158 -8.75 21.43 -24.27
N GLY A 159 -8.51 22.74 -24.22
CA GLY A 159 -9.54 23.77 -24.08
C GLY A 159 -9.44 24.64 -22.82
N ASN A 160 -8.65 24.27 -21.81
CA ASN A 160 -8.60 25.00 -20.53
C ASN A 160 -7.24 25.60 -20.14
N SER A 161 -6.17 25.39 -20.92
CA SER A 161 -4.80 25.88 -20.63
C SER A 161 -4.24 25.53 -19.24
N GLN A 162 -4.96 24.74 -18.43
CA GLN A 162 -4.50 24.30 -17.13
C GLN A 162 -3.69 23.03 -17.30
N SER A 163 -2.42 23.14 -16.92
CA SER A 163 -1.49 22.03 -16.85
C SER A 163 -1.56 21.42 -15.44
N GLN A 164 -1.82 20.12 -15.34
CA GLN A 164 -1.80 19.36 -14.09
C GLN A 164 -0.85 18.17 -14.21
N ARG A 165 -0.17 17.81 -13.12
CA ARG A 165 0.67 16.61 -13.10
C ARG A 165 -0.19 15.36 -13.24
N PHE A 166 0.23 14.42 -14.08
CA PHE A 166 -0.47 13.14 -14.30
C PHE A 166 -0.83 12.46 -12.97
N GLN A 167 0.12 12.36 -12.05
CA GLN A 167 -0.07 11.66 -10.78
C GLN A 167 -1.07 12.37 -9.85
N ALA A 168 -1.23 13.69 -9.95
CA ALA A 168 -2.18 14.46 -9.15
C ALA A 168 -3.63 14.20 -9.60
N LEU A 169 -3.84 14.04 -10.90
CA LEU A 169 -5.14 13.60 -11.47
C LEU A 169 -5.40 12.13 -11.19
N HIS A 170 -4.39 11.29 -11.41
CA HIS A 170 -4.50 9.84 -11.35
C HIS A 170 -4.88 9.34 -9.96
N PHE A 171 -4.27 9.85 -8.89
CA PHE A 171 -4.57 9.43 -7.51
C PHE A 171 -5.48 10.40 -6.75
N HIS A 172 -6.18 11.30 -7.45
CA HIS A 172 -7.06 12.25 -6.82
C HIS A 172 -8.07 11.54 -5.91
N GLY A 173 -8.44 12.17 -4.78
CA GLY A 173 -9.42 11.63 -3.84
C GLY A 173 -8.95 10.42 -3.02
N LEU A 174 -7.66 10.05 -3.10
CA LEU A 174 -7.03 9.07 -2.24
C LEU A 174 -6.02 9.73 -1.30
N LEU A 175 -6.11 9.40 -0.03
CA LEU A 175 -5.21 9.87 1.02
C LEU A 175 -4.48 8.69 1.65
N THR A 176 -3.34 8.98 2.24
CA THR A 176 -2.53 8.03 3.00
C THR A 176 -2.43 8.43 4.46
N ILE A 177 -2.63 7.46 5.34
CA ILE A 177 -2.51 7.62 6.78
C ILE A 177 -1.49 6.62 7.28
N ILE A 178 -0.38 7.10 7.82
CA ILE A 178 0.64 6.24 8.40
C ILE A 178 0.17 5.85 9.81
N PRO A 179 0.12 4.56 10.16
CA PRO A 179 -0.15 4.15 11.54
C PRO A 179 0.90 4.77 12.48
N HIS A 180 0.46 5.37 13.58
CA HIS A 180 1.34 6.21 14.42
C HIS A 180 1.82 5.51 15.71
N ARG A 181 1.14 4.45 16.18
CA ARG A 181 1.55 3.67 17.36
C ARG A 181 0.98 2.25 17.36
N LEU A 182 1.52 1.40 18.21
CA LEU A 182 0.91 0.12 18.56
C LEU A 182 -0.35 0.33 19.37
N VAL A 183 -1.31 -0.56 19.19
CA VAL A 183 -2.59 -0.51 19.88
C VAL A 183 -2.92 -1.87 20.51
N ALA A 184 -3.67 -1.85 21.60
CA ALA A 184 -4.04 -3.08 22.32
C ALA A 184 -5.31 -3.74 21.78
N THR A 185 -6.20 -2.97 21.14
CA THR A 185 -7.51 -3.47 20.68
C THR A 185 -7.84 -2.96 19.27
N TYR A 186 -8.72 -3.66 18.56
CA TYR A 186 -9.22 -3.18 17.25
C TYR A 186 -10.27 -2.07 17.38
N ARG A 187 -10.64 -1.63 18.58
CA ARG A 187 -11.77 -0.69 18.80
C ARG A 187 -11.43 0.76 18.45
N HIS A 188 -10.19 1.03 18.10
CA HIS A 188 -9.75 2.37 17.73
C HIS A 188 -10.15 2.72 16.30
N ARG A 189 -10.13 4.02 16.00
CA ARG A 189 -10.58 4.57 14.71
C ARG A 189 -9.69 5.71 14.31
N TYR A 190 -9.57 5.90 13.01
CA TYR A 190 -9.01 7.12 12.44
C TYR A 190 -10.14 7.95 11.83
N SER A 191 -10.01 9.27 11.89
CA SER A 191 -10.80 10.17 11.06
C SER A 191 -9.94 11.23 10.40
N TYR A 192 -10.40 11.71 9.24
CA TYR A 192 -9.72 12.70 8.43
C TYR A 192 -10.76 13.56 7.71
N ASP A 193 -10.45 14.83 7.46
CA ASP A 193 -11.31 15.72 6.68
C ASP A 193 -10.93 15.70 5.18
N ASN A 194 -11.62 16.50 4.36
CA ASN A 194 -11.37 16.61 2.91
C ASN A 194 -10.76 17.98 2.55
N SER A 195 -10.03 18.60 3.47
CA SER A 195 -9.29 19.82 3.16
C SER A 195 -8.04 19.52 2.31
N ALA A 196 -7.37 20.57 1.85
CA ALA A 196 -6.10 20.43 1.13
C ALA A 196 -4.99 19.78 1.99
N THR A 197 -5.01 19.98 3.31
CA THR A 197 -4.11 19.36 4.29
C THR A 197 -4.92 18.63 5.37
N PRO A 198 -5.43 17.42 5.07
CA PRO A 198 -6.37 16.73 5.95
C PRO A 198 -5.79 16.46 7.33
N SER A 199 -6.47 16.92 8.39
CA SER A 199 -6.07 16.65 9.77
C SER A 199 -6.54 15.26 10.18
N ILE A 200 -5.60 14.43 10.65
CA ILE A 200 -5.88 13.06 11.09
C ILE A 200 -6.10 13.05 12.60
N VAL A 201 -7.19 12.40 13.02
CA VAL A 201 -7.50 12.19 14.44
C VAL A 201 -7.62 10.71 14.74
N PHE A 202 -7.00 10.27 15.84
CA PHE A 202 -7.13 8.92 16.35
C PHE A 202 -8.08 8.90 17.56
N HIS A 203 -9.05 7.97 17.57
CA HIS A 203 -10.23 8.01 18.47
C HIS A 203 -10.20 7.02 19.65
N SER A 204 -9.02 6.68 20.16
CA SER A 204 -8.90 5.94 21.44
C SER A 204 -8.95 6.87 22.64
N ASP A 205 -8.16 7.93 22.51
CA ASP A 205 -8.03 9.12 23.32
C ASP A 205 -7.82 10.20 22.26
N PRO A 206 -8.82 11.07 21.98
CA PRO A 206 -8.81 11.93 20.81
C PRO A 206 -7.52 12.75 20.70
N GLU A 207 -6.71 12.40 19.72
CA GLU A 207 -5.41 13.03 19.49
C GLU A 207 -5.25 13.36 18.00
N ASN A 208 -4.65 14.52 17.71
CA ASN A 208 -4.22 14.87 16.37
C ASN A 208 -2.89 14.16 16.08
N VAL A 209 -2.89 13.27 15.09
CA VAL A 209 -1.70 12.46 14.72
C VAL A 209 -0.99 13.02 13.48
N GLY A 210 -1.28 14.28 13.13
CA GLY A 210 -0.66 15.01 12.03
C GLY A 210 -1.56 15.10 10.80
N GLU A 211 -0.93 15.32 9.66
CA GLU A 211 -1.61 15.55 8.38
C GLU A 211 -1.55 14.31 7.48
N ALA A 212 -2.66 14.03 6.80
CA ALA A 212 -2.69 12.99 5.78
C ALA A 212 -1.95 13.48 4.53
N ARG A 213 -1.25 12.57 3.89
CA ARG A 213 -0.59 12.85 2.61
C ARG A 213 -1.49 12.38 1.49
N SER A 214 -1.61 13.16 0.41
CA SER A 214 -2.25 12.65 -0.81
C SER A 214 -1.54 11.38 -1.28
N PHE A 215 -2.28 10.45 -1.86
CA PHE A 215 -1.66 9.23 -2.39
C PHE A 215 -0.70 9.55 -3.55
N THR A 216 -0.96 10.62 -4.30
CA THR A 216 0.01 11.24 -5.22
C THR A 216 1.34 11.54 -4.53
N SER A 217 1.33 12.34 -3.46
CA SER A 217 2.56 12.72 -2.76
C SER A 217 3.27 11.51 -2.17
N PHE A 218 2.51 10.52 -1.67
CA PHE A 218 3.06 9.25 -1.20
C PHE A 218 3.84 8.54 -2.30
N VAL A 219 3.25 8.39 -3.49
CA VAL A 219 3.92 7.76 -4.65
C VAL A 219 5.08 8.61 -5.16
N GLU A 220 4.95 9.94 -5.27
CA GLU A 220 6.05 10.84 -5.64
C GLU A 220 7.24 10.70 -4.68
N THR A 221 6.99 10.52 -3.38
CA THR A 221 8.10 10.27 -2.42
C THR A 221 8.80 8.94 -2.62
N LEU A 222 8.08 7.92 -3.11
CA LEU A 222 8.73 6.66 -3.47
C LEU A 222 9.66 6.85 -4.66
N SER A 223 9.25 7.60 -5.68
CA SER A 223 10.06 7.87 -6.87
C SER A 223 11.25 8.81 -6.61
N SER A 224 11.07 9.82 -5.75
CA SER A 224 12.07 10.88 -5.49
C SER A 224 13.12 10.54 -4.43
N GLN A 225 12.87 9.59 -3.53
CA GLN A 225 13.85 9.14 -2.51
C GLN A 225 15.10 8.45 -3.10
N SER A 226 15.16 8.30 -4.42
CA SER A 226 16.31 7.80 -5.17
C SER A 226 17.55 8.73 -5.16
N GLN A 227 17.44 9.98 -4.69
CA GLN A 227 18.51 11.00 -4.85
C GLN A 227 19.24 11.48 -3.58
N MET A 228 18.88 11.03 -2.37
CA MET A 228 19.52 11.53 -1.13
C MET A 228 20.46 10.47 -0.53
N PRO A 229 21.74 10.79 -0.20
CA PRO A 229 22.68 9.86 0.44
C PRO A 229 22.43 9.70 1.96
N ASP A 230 22.97 8.60 2.49
CA ASP A 230 22.69 7.97 3.79
C ASP A 230 22.61 8.85 5.04
N LYS A 231 21.48 8.70 5.77
CA LYS A 231 21.44 8.86 7.24
C LYS A 231 20.55 7.79 7.91
N VAL A 232 21.22 6.82 8.54
CA VAL A 232 20.97 6.13 9.83
C VAL A 232 19.59 5.51 10.15
N PHE A 233 18.65 5.42 9.22
CA PHE A 233 17.51 4.52 9.38
C PHE A 233 17.59 3.38 8.38
N SER A 234 17.53 2.14 8.86
CA SER A 234 17.50 0.85 8.13
C SER A 234 16.28 0.66 7.22
N ARG A 235 15.63 1.75 6.80
CA ARG A 235 14.41 1.75 6.01
C ARG A 235 14.73 1.27 4.60
N ILE A 236 14.05 0.23 4.11
CA ILE A 236 13.90 0.01 2.66
C ILE A 236 13.01 1.13 2.11
N SER A 237 13.59 2.32 2.04
CA SER A 237 13.01 3.56 1.51
C SER A 237 13.61 3.90 0.15
N ARG A 238 14.58 3.10 -0.30
CA ARG A 238 15.26 3.23 -1.59
C ARG A 238 15.10 1.95 -2.40
N PRO A 239 15.23 2.02 -3.73
CA PRO A 239 15.36 0.84 -4.56
C PRO A 239 16.56 0.00 -4.12
N VAL A 240 16.37 -1.31 -3.99
CA VAL A 240 17.40 -2.30 -3.61
C VAL A 240 17.42 -3.45 -4.61
N SER A 241 18.51 -4.21 -4.67
CA SER A 241 18.53 -5.45 -5.46
C SER A 241 17.57 -6.49 -4.86
N PHE A 242 17.14 -7.47 -5.67
CA PHE A 242 16.30 -8.56 -5.19
C PHE A 242 16.98 -9.40 -4.10
N GLU A 243 18.30 -9.58 -4.16
CA GLU A 243 19.04 -10.28 -3.10
C GLU A 243 19.05 -9.49 -1.79
N ARG A 244 19.22 -8.16 -1.85
CA ARG A 244 19.13 -7.34 -0.63
C ARG A 244 17.71 -7.31 -0.06
N LEU A 245 16.70 -7.29 -0.93
CA LEU A 245 15.30 -7.42 -0.52
C LEU A 245 15.05 -8.77 0.18
N LYS A 246 15.57 -9.86 -0.39
CA LYS A 246 15.51 -11.22 0.18
C LYS A 246 16.08 -11.26 1.58
N GLU A 247 17.33 -10.82 1.75
CA GLU A 247 18.01 -10.79 3.06
C GLU A 247 17.17 -10.03 4.09
N THR A 248 16.64 -8.86 3.68
CA THR A 248 15.88 -8.00 4.58
C THR A 248 14.55 -8.65 4.99
N GLN A 249 13.82 -9.23 4.04
CA GLN A 249 12.56 -9.91 4.31
C GLN A 249 12.75 -11.19 5.13
N LEU A 250 13.83 -11.96 4.88
CA LEU A 250 14.15 -13.12 5.72
C LEU A 250 14.47 -12.73 7.16
N SER A 251 15.23 -11.65 7.35
CA SER A 251 15.49 -11.10 8.70
C SER A 251 14.20 -10.64 9.39
N TRP A 252 13.28 -10.01 8.65
CA TRP A 252 11.96 -9.62 9.16
C TRP A 252 11.08 -10.83 9.54
N ILE A 253 11.12 -11.89 8.75
CA ILE A 253 10.40 -13.14 9.04
C ILE A 253 10.98 -13.82 10.28
N GLU A 254 12.31 -13.84 10.42
CA GLU A 254 12.99 -14.37 11.60
C GLU A 254 12.62 -13.59 12.87
N GLU A 255 12.67 -12.26 12.82
CA GLU A 255 12.23 -11.39 13.93
C GLU A 255 10.77 -11.67 14.33
N ALA A 256 9.90 -11.89 13.34
CA ALA A 256 8.48 -12.13 13.56
C ALA A 256 8.14 -13.54 14.09
N PHE A 257 9.10 -14.48 14.11
CA PHE A 257 8.93 -15.74 14.83
C PHE A 257 9.13 -15.58 16.34
N ASP A 258 9.78 -14.50 16.78
CA ASP A 258 9.92 -14.19 18.20
C ASP A 258 8.58 -13.66 18.76
N PRO A 259 7.94 -14.36 19.72
CA PRO A 259 6.70 -13.89 20.32
C PRO A 259 6.85 -12.57 21.10
N ALA A 260 8.08 -12.17 21.46
CA ALA A 260 8.35 -10.88 22.08
C ALA A 260 8.25 -9.72 21.09
N THR A 261 8.36 -9.99 19.78
CA THR A 261 8.24 -8.98 18.72
C THR A 261 6.81 -8.47 18.65
N GLN A 262 6.63 -7.18 18.98
CA GLN A 262 5.33 -6.54 18.91
C GLN A 262 5.00 -6.14 17.46
N GLY A 263 3.88 -6.67 16.95
CA GLY A 263 3.21 -6.19 15.75
C GLY A 263 3.17 -7.17 14.59
N LEU A 264 4.29 -7.79 14.23
CA LEU A 264 4.33 -8.88 13.26
C LEU A 264 4.64 -10.19 13.99
N ASN A 265 3.64 -11.07 14.12
CA ASN A 265 3.80 -12.37 14.78
C ASN A 265 3.46 -13.49 13.79
N ILE A 266 4.40 -14.37 13.48
CA ILE A 266 4.27 -15.42 12.48
C ILE A 266 4.46 -16.79 13.16
N LYS A 267 3.65 -17.76 12.76
CA LYS A 267 3.78 -19.17 13.13
C LYS A 267 4.27 -19.97 11.93
N ALA A 268 4.87 -21.14 12.17
CA ALA A 268 5.31 -22.04 11.09
C ALA A 268 4.14 -22.48 10.16
N SER A 269 2.92 -22.59 10.71
CA SER A 269 1.71 -22.86 9.93
C SER A 269 1.40 -21.73 8.93
N ASP A 270 1.64 -20.48 9.30
CA ASP A 270 1.38 -19.33 8.42
C ASP A 270 2.32 -19.34 7.21
N VAL A 271 3.57 -19.81 7.39
CA VAL A 271 4.51 -19.99 6.29
C VAL A 271 3.98 -21.01 5.29
N SER A 272 3.51 -22.14 5.78
CA SER A 272 2.94 -23.21 4.94
C SER A 272 1.72 -22.70 4.16
N GLU A 273 0.82 -21.98 4.84
CA GLU A 273 -0.37 -21.40 4.22
C GLU A 273 -0.04 -20.36 3.15
N SER A 274 1.02 -19.59 3.37
CA SER A 274 1.42 -18.48 2.51
C SER A 274 2.20 -18.96 1.29
N LEU A 275 3.05 -19.99 1.43
CA LEU A 275 3.70 -20.67 0.30
C LEU A 275 2.67 -21.30 -0.64
N SER A 276 1.61 -21.90 -0.09
CA SER A 276 0.51 -22.45 -0.88
C SER A 276 -0.26 -21.34 -1.60
N SER A 277 -0.58 -20.25 -0.90
CA SER A 277 -1.25 -19.09 -1.50
C SER A 277 -0.41 -18.38 -2.57
N ALA A 278 0.91 -18.45 -2.47
CA ALA A 278 1.87 -17.92 -3.44
C ALA A 278 2.14 -18.88 -4.62
N PHE A 279 1.57 -20.09 -4.60
CA PHE A 279 1.86 -21.17 -5.55
C PHE A 279 3.33 -21.61 -5.59
N LEU A 280 4.10 -21.36 -4.53
CA LEU A 280 5.51 -21.74 -4.42
C LEU A 280 5.68 -23.17 -3.89
N SER A 281 4.75 -23.63 -3.05
CA SER A 281 4.72 -25.01 -2.55
C SER A 281 3.31 -25.41 -2.11
N ARG A 282 2.85 -26.58 -2.54
CA ARG A 282 1.53 -27.12 -2.18
C ARG A 282 1.55 -28.19 -1.09
N SER A 283 2.73 -28.72 -0.76
CA SER A 283 2.88 -29.92 0.10
C SER A 283 3.71 -29.67 1.36
N THR A 284 4.13 -28.43 1.62
CA THR A 284 4.87 -28.08 2.83
C THR A 284 3.93 -27.90 4.01
N ASN A 285 4.21 -28.61 5.11
CA ASN A 285 3.56 -28.41 6.40
C ASN A 285 4.64 -28.29 7.49
N PHE A 286 5.07 -27.07 7.75
CA PHE A 286 6.10 -26.79 8.74
C PHE A 286 5.52 -26.79 10.16
N GLN A 287 6.04 -27.67 10.99
CA GLN A 287 5.75 -27.70 12.44
C GLN A 287 6.74 -26.86 13.25
N ASN A 288 7.86 -26.45 12.64
CA ASN A 288 8.96 -25.76 13.32
C ASN A 288 9.42 -24.55 12.49
N THR A 289 9.61 -23.40 13.16
CA THR A 289 10.06 -22.14 12.56
C THR A 289 11.44 -22.24 11.92
N SER A 290 12.36 -23.00 12.51
CA SER A 290 13.71 -23.25 11.96
C SER A 290 13.67 -24.01 10.64
N HIS A 291 12.76 -24.97 10.47
CA HIS A 291 12.59 -25.67 9.19
C HIS A 291 11.95 -24.77 8.14
N ALA A 292 10.97 -23.96 8.55
CA ALA A 292 10.37 -22.97 7.67
C ALA A 292 11.41 -21.96 7.16
N LEU A 293 12.23 -21.39 8.05
CA LEU A 293 13.27 -20.42 7.69
C LEU A 293 14.34 -21.03 6.76
N LYS A 294 14.82 -22.25 7.07
CA LYS A 294 15.76 -22.99 6.20
C LYS A 294 15.19 -23.25 4.81
N TYR A 295 13.88 -23.45 4.69
CA TYR A 295 13.24 -23.59 3.38
C TYR A 295 13.22 -22.26 2.64
N LEU A 296 12.78 -21.19 3.29
CA LEU A 296 12.70 -19.85 2.69
C LEU A 296 14.07 -19.33 2.23
N GLN A 297 15.16 -19.66 2.94
CA GLN A 297 16.53 -19.32 2.55
C GLN A 297 16.95 -19.91 1.19
N LYS A 298 16.35 -21.04 0.78
CA LYS A 298 16.63 -21.71 -0.50
C LYS A 298 15.90 -21.09 -1.68
N LEU A 299 14.86 -20.29 -1.44
CA LEU A 299 14.13 -19.58 -2.48
C LEU A 299 14.98 -18.44 -3.04
N ASP A 300 14.78 -18.05 -4.29
CA ASP A 300 15.39 -16.84 -4.83
C ASP A 300 14.74 -15.56 -4.26
N GLY A 301 15.34 -14.39 -4.52
CA GLY A 301 14.83 -13.15 -3.94
C GLY A 301 13.45 -12.73 -4.45
N ARG A 302 13.06 -13.15 -5.65
CA ARG A 302 11.73 -12.88 -6.19
C ARG A 302 10.68 -13.75 -5.51
N ASP A 303 10.97 -15.03 -5.33
CA ASP A 303 10.10 -15.99 -4.66
C ASP A 303 9.90 -15.65 -3.18
N VAL A 304 10.96 -15.24 -2.47
CA VAL A 304 10.83 -14.73 -1.09
C VAL A 304 9.92 -13.50 -1.04
N SER A 305 10.05 -12.59 -2.00
CA SER A 305 9.20 -11.40 -2.08
C SER A 305 7.74 -11.72 -2.38
N VAL A 306 7.47 -12.66 -3.29
CA VAL A 306 6.11 -13.16 -3.57
C VAL A 306 5.52 -13.85 -2.35
N PHE A 307 6.31 -14.69 -1.66
CA PHE A 307 5.92 -15.33 -0.40
C PHE A 307 5.55 -14.29 0.66
N PHE A 308 6.41 -13.28 0.88
CA PHE A 308 6.21 -12.26 1.91
C PHE A 308 4.95 -11.43 1.62
N GLY A 309 4.72 -11.05 0.36
CA GLY A 309 3.48 -10.40 -0.06
C GLY A 309 2.23 -11.27 0.18
N ALA A 310 2.31 -12.57 -0.11
CA ALA A 310 1.21 -13.51 0.16
C ALA A 310 0.92 -13.66 1.67
N LEU A 311 1.97 -13.74 2.49
CA LEU A 311 1.88 -13.81 3.94
C LEU A 311 1.18 -12.57 4.52
N LEU A 312 1.63 -11.38 4.11
CA LEU A 312 1.03 -10.12 4.53
C LEU A 312 -0.44 -9.99 4.12
N LYS A 313 -0.75 -10.34 2.87
CA LYS A 313 -2.11 -10.29 2.34
C LYS A 313 -3.03 -11.22 3.10
N LYS A 314 -2.60 -12.46 3.29
CA LYS A 314 -3.42 -13.52 3.88
C LYS A 314 -3.67 -13.30 5.36
N LYS A 315 -2.62 -13.01 6.12
CA LYS A 315 -2.70 -12.88 7.57
C LYS A 315 -3.18 -11.50 8.03
N TYR A 316 -2.74 -10.45 7.34
CA TYR A 316 -2.94 -9.07 7.81
C TYR A 316 -3.79 -8.21 6.87
N SER A 317 -4.18 -8.72 5.69
CA SER A 317 -4.83 -7.91 4.64
C SER A 317 -4.00 -6.69 4.24
N ILE A 318 -2.67 -6.83 4.27
CA ILE A 318 -1.70 -5.81 3.82
C ILE A 318 -1.17 -6.24 2.46
N TYR A 319 -1.14 -5.32 1.51
CA TYR A 319 -0.75 -5.57 0.13
C TYR A 319 0.63 -5.00 -0.12
N GLN A 320 1.54 -5.85 -0.58
CA GLN A 320 2.86 -5.45 -1.03
C GLN A 320 2.82 -5.08 -2.50
N HIS A 321 3.35 -3.91 -2.81
CA HIS A 321 3.59 -3.43 -4.16
C HIS A 321 5.07 -3.20 -4.38
N HIS A 322 5.47 -3.15 -5.64
CA HIS A 322 6.84 -2.93 -6.05
C HIS A 322 6.88 -1.82 -7.09
N LEU A 323 7.76 -0.85 -6.89
CA LEU A 323 8.27 -0.03 -7.98
C LEU A 323 9.53 -0.69 -8.49
N LEU A 324 9.58 -0.99 -9.79
CA LEU A 324 10.76 -1.57 -10.43
C LEU A 324 11.51 -0.48 -11.17
N ARG A 325 12.84 -0.53 -11.08
CA ARG A 325 13.71 0.21 -11.98
C ARG A 325 14.26 -0.76 -13.01
N LEU A 326 14.06 -0.42 -14.27
CA LEU A 326 14.60 -1.14 -15.43
C LEU A 326 15.84 -0.39 -15.90
N ASP A 327 16.91 -1.11 -16.24
CA ASP A 327 18.08 -0.56 -16.94
C ASP A 327 17.95 -0.73 -18.45
#